data_AF-A0A086Q1J1-F1
#
_entry.id   AF-A0A086Q1J1-F1
#
_cell.length_a   1.000
_cell.length_b   1.000
_cell.length_c   1.000
_cell.angle_alpha   90.00
_cell.angle_beta   90.00
_cell.angle_gamma   90.00
#
_symmetry.space_group_name_H-M   'P 1'
#
loop_
_entity.id
_entity.type
_entity.pdbx_description
1 polymer ?
#
loop_
_entity_poly.entity_id
_entity_poly.type
_entity_poly.pdbx_seq_one_letter_code
_entity_poly.pdbx_strand_id
1 'polypeptide(L)'
;FCHTNNIEIIARAHQLVMDGYKWWFGKKLVTVWSAPNYCYRCGNVATVMELDEQLNYQFKTFEAAPPERRGIPSKKPPPDYFL
;
A
#
# COMPACT_ATOMS: atom_id res chain seq x y z
N PHE A 1 6.73 -22.00 -3.31
CA PHE A 1 6.97 -20.92 -4.29
C PHE A 1 8.32 -20.23 -4.05
N CYS A 2 8.51 -19.49 -2.96
CA CYS A 2 9.77 -18.75 -2.71
C CYS A 2 11.02 -19.64 -2.74
N HIS A 3 11.01 -20.78 -2.03
CA HIS A 3 12.12 -21.74 -2.05
C HIS A 3 12.43 -22.28 -3.45
N THR A 4 11.42 -22.76 -4.16
CA THR A 4 11.55 -23.32 -5.52
C THR A 4 12.09 -22.32 -6.54
N ASN A 5 11.76 -21.03 -6.39
CA ASN A 5 12.12 -19.99 -7.35
C ASN A 5 13.25 -19.07 -6.87
N ASN A 6 13.92 -19.41 -5.77
CA ASN A 6 14.97 -18.58 -5.17
C ASN A 6 14.56 -17.10 -4.94
N ILE A 7 13.35 -16.88 -4.42
CA ILE A 7 12.82 -15.55 -4.10
C ILE A 7 12.89 -15.33 -2.59
N GLU A 8 13.47 -14.21 -2.17
CA GLU A 8 13.58 -13.89 -0.74
C GLU A 8 12.24 -13.42 -0.15
N ILE A 9 11.59 -12.45 -0.81
CA ILE A 9 10.37 -11.77 -0.39
C ILE A 9 9.46 -11.55 -1.60
N ILE A 10 8.15 -11.71 -1.41
CA ILE A 10 7.12 -11.26 -2.37
C ILE A 10 6.54 -9.93 -1.89
N ALA A 11 6.68 -8.86 -2.69
CA ALA A 11 5.95 -7.61 -2.47
C ALA A 11 4.69 -7.59 -3.35
N ARG A 12 3.53 -7.28 -2.75
CA ARG A 12 2.25 -7.19 -3.46
C ARG A 12 1.38 -6.05 -2.90
N ALA A 13 0.37 -5.64 -3.65
CA ALA A 13 -0.61 -4.62 -3.22
C ALA A 13 -2.01 -5.23 -3.02
N HIS A 14 -3.03 -4.72 -3.70
CA HIS A 14 -4.39 -5.25 -3.84
C HIS A 14 -5.28 -5.32 -2.58
N GLN A 15 -4.75 -5.67 -1.41
CA GLN A 15 -5.51 -5.69 -0.16
C GLN A 15 -5.22 -4.45 0.67
N LEU A 16 -6.28 -3.77 1.11
CA LEU A 16 -6.17 -2.64 2.03
C LEU A 16 -5.52 -3.11 3.34
N VAL A 17 -4.51 -2.38 3.78
CA VAL A 17 -3.89 -2.51 5.11
C VAL A 17 -3.87 -1.14 5.76
N MET A 18 -4.35 -1.07 7.00
CA MET A 18 -4.58 0.21 7.69
C MET A 18 -3.28 0.99 7.91
N ASP A 19 -2.18 0.28 8.18
CA ASP A 19 -0.87 0.85 8.51
C ASP A 19 0.01 1.08 7.27
N GLY A 20 -0.56 1.01 6.06
CA GLY A 20 0.14 1.23 4.80
C GLY A 20 0.98 0.04 4.32
N TYR A 21 1.49 -0.81 5.22
CA TYR A 21 2.06 -2.10 4.86
C TYR A 21 1.84 -3.16 5.93
N LYS A 22 1.93 -4.45 5.55
CA LYS A 22 1.85 -5.58 6.49
C LYS A 22 2.68 -6.77 6.02
N TRP A 23 3.45 -7.34 6.95
CA TRP A 23 4.17 -8.59 6.74
C TRP A 23 3.29 -9.80 7.01
N TRP A 24 3.50 -10.84 6.22
CA TRP A 24 2.81 -12.12 6.30
C TRP A 24 3.80 -13.27 6.25
N PHE A 25 3.36 -14.44 6.73
CA PHE A 25 4.08 -15.71 6.56
C PHE A 25 5.56 -15.65 6.96
N GLY A 26 5.85 -15.13 8.16
CA GLY A 26 7.23 -15.03 8.66
C GLY A 26 8.11 -14.08 7.82
N LYS A 27 7.54 -12.95 7.39
CA LYS A 27 8.18 -11.94 6.54
C LYS A 27 8.57 -12.43 5.14
N LYS A 28 7.87 -13.43 4.60
CA LYS A 28 8.06 -13.89 3.21
C LYS A 28 7.17 -13.18 2.19
N LEU A 29 6.14 -12.47 2.66
CA LEU A 29 5.28 -11.65 1.81
C LEU A 29 4.95 -10.35 2.52
N VAL A 30 5.09 -9.23 1.81
CA VAL A 30 4.63 -7.92 2.27
C VAL A 30 3.49 -7.43 1.39
N THR A 31 2.41 -6.99 2.03
CA THR A 31 1.41 -6.15 1.37
C THR A 31 1.80 -4.69 1.55
N VAL A 32 1.88 -3.93 0.46
CA VAL A 32 2.14 -2.49 0.47
C VAL A 32 0.94 -1.78 -0.16
N TRP A 33 0.47 -0.73 0.50
CA TRP A 33 -0.69 0.05 0.11
C TRP A 33 -0.32 1.52 -0.01
N SER A 34 -0.55 2.12 -1.18
CA SER A 34 -0.03 3.47 -1.49
C SER A 34 -1.12 4.54 -1.68
N ALA A 35 -2.37 4.24 -1.33
CA ALA A 35 -3.51 5.17 -1.43
C ALA A 35 -4.03 5.56 -0.03
N PRO A 36 -3.58 6.69 0.55
CA PRO A 36 -3.98 7.08 1.90
C PRO A 36 -5.45 7.54 1.93
N ASN A 37 -6.12 7.30 3.05
CA ASN A 37 -7.55 7.52 3.23
C ASN A 37 -8.36 7.01 2.04
N TYR A 38 -8.25 5.70 1.77
CA TYR A 38 -8.81 5.08 0.59
C TYR A 38 -10.32 5.34 0.47
N CYS A 39 -10.74 5.65 -0.75
CA CYS A 39 -12.10 6.10 -1.08
C CYS A 39 -12.64 7.23 -0.18
N TYR A 40 -11.76 8.02 0.45
CA TYR A 40 -12.06 9.07 1.41
C TYR A 40 -12.82 8.62 2.66
N ARG A 41 -12.79 7.31 2.96
CA ARG A 41 -13.61 6.70 4.03
C ARG A 41 -12.82 5.79 4.95
N CYS A 42 -11.77 5.14 4.45
CA CYS A 42 -11.10 4.09 5.20
C CYS A 42 -10.16 4.60 6.29
N GLY A 43 -9.64 5.84 6.18
CA GLY A 43 -8.73 6.41 7.18
C GLY A 43 -7.37 5.73 7.29
N ASN A 44 -7.01 4.84 6.37
CA ASN A 44 -5.70 4.17 6.34
C ASN A 44 -4.57 5.15 5.99
N VAL A 45 -3.36 4.86 6.46
CA VAL A 45 -2.14 5.48 5.93
C VAL A 45 -1.67 4.75 4.67
N ALA A 46 -0.71 5.33 3.96
CA ALA A 46 -0.10 4.76 2.78
C ALA A 46 1.41 4.63 2.94
N THR A 47 2.02 3.71 2.20
CA THR A 47 3.45 3.44 2.25
C THR A 47 3.99 3.20 0.85
N VAL A 48 5.23 3.61 0.63
CA VAL A 48 6.11 3.16 -0.47
C VAL A 48 7.22 2.29 0.13
N MET A 49 7.49 1.15 -0.50
CA MET A 49 8.68 0.34 -0.21
C MET A 49 9.74 0.72 -1.23
N GLU A 50 10.80 1.38 -0.78
CA GLU A 50 11.95 1.72 -1.62
C GLU A 50 13.00 0.62 -1.49
N LEU A 51 13.64 0.28 -2.60
CA LEU A 51 14.78 -0.62 -2.64
C LEU A 51 15.98 0.14 -3.19
N ASP A 52 17.15 -0.07 -2.59
CA ASP A 52 18.42 0.42 -3.13
C ASP A 52 19.04 -0.58 -4.12
N GLU A 53 20.21 -0.24 -4.65
CA GLU A 53 20.96 -1.07 -5.61
C GLU A 53 21.42 -2.41 -5.02
N GLN A 54 21.48 -2.53 -3.68
CA GLN A 54 21.84 -3.75 -2.95
C GLN A 54 20.61 -4.50 -2.46
N LEU A 55 19.41 -4.11 -2.89
CA LEU A 55 18.12 -4.68 -2.48
C LEU A 55 17.79 -4.50 -0.99
N ASN A 56 18.50 -3.62 -0.28
CA ASN A 56 18.03 -3.20 1.04
C ASN A 56 16.77 -2.37 0.86
N TYR A 57 15.81 -2.55 1.75
CA TYR A 57 14.52 -1.88 1.66
C TYR A 57 14.23 -0.98 2.86
N GLN A 58 13.51 0.10 2.58
CA GLN A 58 12.92 0.96 3.59
C GLN A 58 11.46 1.27 3.27
N PHE A 59 10.66 1.46 4.31
CA PHE A 59 9.25 1.82 4.17
C PHE A 59 9.08 3.31 4.48
N LYS A 60 8.54 4.07 3.52
CA LYS A 60 8.17 5.47 3.69
C LYS A 60 6.66 5.59 3.78
N THR A 61 6.16 5.82 4.99
CA THR A 61 4.73 5.99 5.27
C THR A 61 4.32 7.47 5.19
N PHE A 62 3.14 7.74 4.63
CA PHE A 62 2.59 9.06 4.42
C PHE A 62 1.06 9.06 4.56
N GLU A 63 0.53 10.23 4.88
CA GLU A 63 -0.92 10.47 5.03
C GLU A 63 -1.52 11.12 3.78
N ALA A 64 -2.85 11.25 3.79
CA ALA A 64 -3.57 11.92 2.71
C ALA A 64 -3.18 13.41 2.65
N ALA A 65 -3.05 13.94 1.44
CA ALA A 65 -2.78 15.36 1.27
C ALA A 65 -3.91 16.23 1.90
N PRO A 66 -3.56 17.43 2.40
CA PRO A 66 -4.53 18.37 2.94
C PRO A 66 -5.67 18.65 1.94
N PRO A 67 -6.92 18.89 2.41
CA PRO A 67 -8.07 19.17 1.55
C PRO A 67 -7.82 20.24 0.48
N GLU A 68 -7.04 21.25 0.78
CA GLU A 68 -6.76 22.41 -0.08
C GLU A 68 -5.96 22.04 -1.33
N ARG A 69 -5.25 20.90 -1.29
CA ARG A 69 -4.48 20.36 -2.42
C ARG A 69 -5.23 19.26 -3.18
N ARG A 70 -6.46 18.92 -2.77
CA ARG A 70 -7.25 17.88 -3.45
C ARG A 70 -7.88 18.47 -4.70
N GLY A 71 -7.75 17.77 -5.83
CA GLY A 71 -8.55 18.07 -7.02
C GLY A 71 -10.04 17.91 -6.73
N ILE A 72 -10.89 18.59 -7.51
CA ILE A 72 -12.35 18.47 -7.40
C ILE A 72 -12.73 16.98 -7.52
N PRO A 73 -13.40 16.36 -6.53
CA PRO A 73 -13.79 14.97 -6.62
C PRO A 73 -14.70 14.75 -7.83
N SER A 74 -14.50 13.63 -8.53
CA SER A 74 -15.47 13.16 -9.52
C SER A 74 -16.84 13.02 -8.87
N LYS A 75 -17.89 13.58 -9.50
CA LYS A 75 -19.29 13.41 -9.06
C LYS A 75 -19.80 11.97 -9.20
N LYS A 76 -19.02 11.05 -9.78
CA LYS A 76 -19.42 9.65 -9.94
C LYS A 76 -19.26 8.90 -8.61
N PRO A 77 -20.27 8.13 -8.18
CA PRO A 77 -20.14 7.28 -7.01
C PRO A 77 -18.99 6.27 -7.20
N PRO A 78 -18.27 5.91 -6.13
CA PRO A 78 -17.25 4.88 -6.21
C PRO A 78 -17.90 3.53 -6.59
N PRO A 79 -17.26 2.71 -7.42
CA PRO A 79 -17.72 1.36 -7.73
C PRO A 79 -17.96 0.50 -6.48
N ASP A 80 -18.97 -0.37 -6.52
CA ASP A 80 -19.39 -1.20 -5.39
C ASP A 80 -18.33 -2.21 -4.94
N TYR A 81 -17.39 -2.60 -5.81
CA TYR A 81 -16.31 -3.53 -5.42
C TYR A 81 -15.27 -2.89 -4.48
N PHE A 82 -15.42 -1.60 -4.16
CA PHE A 82 -14.66 -0.91 -3.11
C PHE A 82 -15.40 -0.83 -1.77
N LEU A 83 -16.55 -1.51 -1.63
CA LEU A 83 -17.30 -1.70 -0.38
C LEU A 83 -16.99 -3.06 0.25
#